data_AF-A0A319CYA3-F1
#
_entry.id   AF-A0A319CYA3-F1
#
_cell.length_a   1.000
_cell.length_b   1.000
_cell.length_c   1.000
_cell.angle_alpha   90.00
_cell.angle_beta   90.00
_cell.angle_gamma   90.00
#
_symmetry.space_group_name_H-M   'P 1'
#
loop_
_entity.id
_entity.type
_entity.pdbx_description
1 polymer ?
#
loop_
_entity_poly.entity_id
_entity_poly.type
_entity_poly.pdbx_seq_one_letter_code
_entity_poly.pdbx_strand_id
1 'polypeptide(L)'
;DRQGMMLTAFHGCMQARALCDQVEQTNDLTLWLLSSVITLATWCFGDDLSRAWRLMGDLASGIAALGFHNGIQGGDTAPPYLVELRKRVVTALAYERDKELAAFVGRPPHLSRRHYAVDLPLDLPDSIVTGPVEQLEAARAKLDDNGWSGDVMVNPVSRLRVIVFLSMVREEVLVLSLGPRMPNTAQQAR
;
A
#
# COMPACT_ATOMS: atom_id res chain seq x y z
N ASP A 1 -12.28 -6.66 -26.46
CA ASP A 1 -11.74 -7.78 -25.66
C ASP A 1 -11.10 -7.22 -24.39
N ARG A 2 -11.34 -7.84 -23.22
CA ARG A 2 -10.92 -7.34 -21.90
C ARG A 2 -9.40 -7.38 -21.73
N GLN A 3 -8.75 -8.43 -22.24
CA GLN A 3 -7.31 -8.58 -22.15
C GLN A 3 -6.59 -7.51 -22.97
N GLY A 4 -7.08 -7.23 -24.18
CA GLY A 4 -6.58 -6.12 -25.00
C GLY A 4 -6.68 -4.76 -24.30
N MET A 5 -7.80 -4.46 -23.63
CA MET A 5 -7.98 -3.20 -22.89
C MET A 5 -6.98 -3.05 -21.73
N MET A 6 -6.74 -4.12 -20.97
CA MET A 6 -5.77 -4.10 -19.87
C MET A 6 -4.34 -3.86 -20.36
N LEU A 7 -3.95 -4.48 -21.49
CA LEU A 7 -2.64 -4.24 -22.11
C LEU A 7 -2.49 -2.80 -22.59
N THR A 8 -3.53 -2.22 -23.20
CA THR A 8 -3.54 -0.80 -23.58
C THR A 8 -3.39 0.11 -22.36
N ALA A 9 -4.13 -0.16 -21.28
CA ALA A 9 -4.02 0.60 -20.04
C ALA A 9 -2.61 0.51 -19.44
N PHE A 10 -2.03 -0.70 -19.40
CA PHE A 10 -0.67 -0.91 -18.92
C PHE A 10 0.36 -0.11 -19.73
N HIS A 11 0.29 -0.14 -21.06
CA HIS A 11 1.18 0.66 -21.91
C HIS A 11 1.01 2.16 -21.69
N GLY A 12 -0.23 2.65 -21.52
CA GLY A 12 -0.50 4.04 -21.19
C GLY A 12 0.12 4.46 -19.86
N CYS A 13 -0.02 3.64 -18.81
CA CYS A 13 0.58 3.93 -17.51
C CYS A 13 2.11 3.89 -17.56
N MET A 14 2.71 2.98 -18.34
CA MET A 14 4.17 2.94 -18.54
C MET A 14 4.70 4.19 -19.26
N GLN A 15 3.96 4.71 -20.24
CA GLN A 15 4.30 5.97 -20.91
C GLN A 15 4.19 7.17 -19.95
N ALA A 16 3.11 7.23 -19.16
CA ALA A 16 2.94 8.26 -18.16
C ALA A 16 4.07 8.23 -17.12
N ARG A 17 4.48 7.03 -16.69
CA ARG A 17 5.63 6.87 -15.79
C ARG A 17 6.91 7.41 -16.43
N ALA A 18 7.19 7.04 -17.68
CA ALA A 18 8.38 7.53 -18.37
C ALA A 18 8.42 9.07 -18.48
N LEU A 19 7.25 9.71 -18.63
CA LEU A 19 7.13 11.17 -18.58
C LEU A 19 7.41 11.71 -17.17
N CYS A 20 6.87 11.09 -16.12
CA CYS A 20 7.16 11.47 -14.74
C CYS A 20 8.65 11.35 -14.41
N ASP A 21 9.31 10.28 -14.89
CA ASP A 21 10.73 10.04 -14.68
C ASP A 21 11.59 11.17 -15.32
N GLN A 22 11.15 11.77 -16.44
CA GLN A 22 11.82 12.92 -17.06
C GLN A 22 11.72 14.22 -16.24
N VAL A 23 10.67 14.35 -15.43
CA VAL A 23 10.44 15.54 -14.59
C VAL A 23 11.20 15.42 -13.26
N GLU A 24 11.75 14.24 -12.94
CA GLU A 24 12.51 13.93 -11.71
C GLU A 24 11.78 14.33 -10.40
N GLN A 25 10.45 14.35 -10.43
CA GLN A 25 9.63 14.68 -9.25
C GLN A 25 8.86 13.46 -8.76
N THR A 26 9.06 13.15 -7.48
CA THR A 26 8.24 12.15 -6.76
C THR A 26 7.20 12.89 -5.94
N ASN A 27 5.93 12.49 -6.09
CA ASN A 27 4.79 13.01 -5.32
C ASN A 27 3.72 11.92 -5.17
N ASP A 28 2.60 12.24 -4.52
CA ASP A 28 1.49 11.32 -4.30
C ASP A 28 0.96 10.68 -5.60
N LEU A 29 0.85 11.47 -6.68
CA LEU A 29 0.37 10.99 -7.99
C LEU A 29 1.35 9.96 -8.59
N THR A 30 2.66 10.20 -8.46
CA THR A 30 3.68 9.25 -8.92
C THR A 30 3.56 7.91 -8.18
N LEU A 31 3.31 7.92 -6.86
CA LEU A 31 3.09 6.70 -6.09
C LEU A 31 1.80 5.98 -6.52
N TRP A 32 0.70 6.71 -6.74
CA TRP A 32 -0.57 6.13 -7.20
C TRP A 32 -0.47 5.53 -8.60
N LEU A 33 0.27 6.20 -9.49
CA LEU A 33 0.58 5.69 -10.83
C LEU A 33 1.40 4.39 -10.72
N LEU A 34 2.46 4.37 -9.93
CA LEU A 34 3.29 3.17 -9.72
C LEU A 34 2.47 2.02 -9.13
N SER A 35 1.63 2.27 -8.14
CA SER A 35 0.73 1.26 -7.57
C SER A 35 -0.20 0.68 -8.65
N SER A 36 -0.78 1.53 -9.50
CA SER A 36 -1.64 1.11 -10.62
C SER A 36 -0.86 0.30 -11.66
N VAL A 37 0.36 0.71 -12.00
CA VAL A 37 1.24 -0.02 -12.94
C VAL A 37 1.57 -1.41 -12.41
N ILE A 38 1.86 -1.55 -11.11
CA ILE A 38 2.13 -2.85 -10.48
C ILE A 38 0.90 -3.75 -10.60
N THR A 39 -0.29 -3.27 -10.23
CA THR A 39 -1.55 -4.02 -10.36
C THR A 39 -1.82 -4.45 -11.80
N LEU A 40 -1.65 -3.56 -12.76
CA LEU A 40 -1.84 -3.91 -14.18
C LEU A 40 -0.77 -4.89 -14.68
N ALA A 41 0.48 -4.76 -14.21
CA ALA A 41 1.55 -5.69 -14.58
C ALA A 41 1.24 -7.11 -14.12
N THR A 42 0.82 -7.28 -12.86
CA THR A 42 0.47 -8.59 -12.32
C THR A 42 -0.76 -9.18 -13.00
N TRP A 43 -1.76 -8.37 -13.32
CA TRP A 43 -2.96 -8.85 -14.01
C TRP A 43 -2.72 -9.21 -15.49
N CYS A 44 -1.89 -8.45 -16.19
CA CYS A 44 -1.62 -8.70 -17.62
C CYS A 44 -0.67 -9.87 -17.85
N PHE A 45 0.31 -10.05 -16.96
CA PHE A 45 1.45 -10.92 -17.22
C PHE A 45 1.69 -11.97 -16.12
N GLY A 46 1.03 -11.85 -14.97
CA GLY A 46 1.24 -12.70 -13.79
C GLY A 46 2.26 -12.15 -12.81
N ASP A 47 2.31 -12.75 -11.62
CA ASP A 47 3.18 -12.32 -10.50
C ASP A 47 4.64 -12.78 -10.65
N ASP A 48 4.92 -13.71 -11.57
CA ASP A 48 6.27 -14.24 -11.83
C ASP A 48 7.18 -13.25 -12.58
N LEU A 49 6.65 -12.09 -12.97
CA LEU A 49 7.48 -11.11 -13.65
C LEU A 49 8.42 -10.41 -12.68
N SER A 50 9.72 -10.60 -12.94
CA SER A 50 10.79 -9.76 -12.40
C SER A 50 10.52 -8.25 -12.55
N ARG A 51 9.67 -7.86 -13.51
CA ARG A 51 9.19 -6.50 -13.70
C ARG A 51 8.32 -5.99 -12.54
N ALA A 52 7.34 -6.77 -12.08
CA ALA A 52 6.48 -6.37 -10.96
C ALA A 52 7.31 -6.17 -9.68
N TRP A 53 8.29 -7.05 -9.46
CA TRP A 53 9.24 -6.92 -8.36
C TRP A 53 10.09 -5.63 -8.45
N ARG A 54 10.64 -5.30 -9.63
CA ARG A 54 11.40 -4.05 -9.82
C ARG A 54 10.52 -2.82 -9.60
N LEU A 55 9.30 -2.83 -10.14
CA LEU A 55 8.31 -1.77 -9.93
C LEU A 55 7.99 -1.57 -8.45
N MET A 56 7.89 -2.65 -7.68
CA MET A 56 7.69 -2.59 -6.23
C MET A 56 8.88 -1.93 -5.52
N GLY A 57 10.11 -2.22 -5.95
CA GLY A 57 11.32 -1.53 -5.47
C GLY A 57 11.32 -0.03 -5.76
N ASP A 58 10.87 0.37 -6.95
CA ASP A 58 10.70 1.79 -7.32
C ASP A 58 9.66 2.47 -6.42
N LEU A 59 8.51 1.81 -6.20
CA LEU A 59 7.46 2.30 -5.30
C LEU A 59 7.97 2.45 -3.86
N ALA A 60 8.71 1.46 -3.35
CA ALA A 60 9.31 1.52 -2.01
C ALA A 60 10.31 2.67 -1.86
N SER A 61 11.10 2.93 -2.92
CA SER A 61 12.04 4.05 -2.98
C SER A 61 11.30 5.39 -2.99
N GLY A 62 10.20 5.50 -3.75
CA GLY A 62 9.36 6.70 -3.77
C GLY A 62 8.68 6.99 -2.42
N ILE A 63 8.18 5.96 -1.75
CA ILE A 63 7.62 6.05 -0.38
C ILE A 63 8.69 6.57 0.60
N ALA A 64 9.92 6.06 0.50
CA ALA A 64 11.02 6.51 1.33
C ALA A 64 11.39 7.98 1.04
N ALA A 65 11.48 8.35 -0.25
CA ALA A 65 11.82 9.71 -0.69
C ALA A 65 10.81 10.77 -0.22
N LEU A 66 9.53 10.42 -0.13
CA LEU A 66 8.48 11.29 0.42
C LEU A 66 8.41 11.30 1.95
N GLY A 67 9.26 10.53 2.64
CA GLY A 67 9.28 10.47 4.10
C GLY A 67 8.17 9.62 4.72
N PHE A 68 7.30 9.00 3.91
CA PHE A 68 6.14 8.24 4.40
C PHE A 68 6.52 6.96 5.16
N HIS A 69 7.78 6.51 5.07
CA HIS A 69 8.32 5.43 5.89
C HIS A 69 8.32 5.75 7.39
N ASN A 70 8.40 7.03 7.78
CA ASN A 70 8.35 7.44 9.19
C ASN A 70 6.93 7.58 9.75
N GLY A 71 5.92 7.41 8.89
CA GLY A 71 4.51 7.62 9.22
C GLY A 71 3.87 8.67 8.34
N ILE A 72 2.60 8.47 8.06
CA ILE A 72 1.75 9.32 7.24
C ILE A 72 1.08 10.31 8.18
N GLN A 73 1.84 11.36 8.52
CA GLN A 73 1.32 12.47 9.29
C GLN A 73 0.72 13.51 8.34
N GLY A 74 -0.47 14.01 8.71
CA GLY A 74 -0.90 15.31 8.22
C GLY A 74 -0.07 16.35 8.94
N GLY A 75 1.01 16.82 8.32
CA GLY A 75 1.56 18.12 8.74
C GLY A 75 0.48 19.19 8.65
N ASP A 76 0.68 20.34 9.31
CA ASP A 76 -0.29 21.45 9.39
C ASP A 76 -0.84 21.95 8.04
N THR A 77 -0.27 21.51 6.91
CA THR A 77 -0.59 21.96 5.55
C THR A 77 -1.38 20.96 4.70
N ALA A 78 -1.44 19.68 5.06
CA ALA A 78 -2.08 18.67 4.22
C ALA A 78 -3.58 18.54 4.55
N PRO A 79 -4.48 18.60 3.55
CA PRO A 79 -5.90 18.35 3.78
C PRO A 79 -6.16 16.96 4.38
N PRO A 80 -7.12 16.81 5.31
CA PRO A 80 -7.42 15.52 5.95
C PRO A 80 -7.69 14.37 4.98
N TYR A 81 -8.37 14.64 3.86
CA TYR A 81 -8.66 13.63 2.83
C TYR A 81 -7.38 13.05 2.24
N LEU A 82 -6.34 13.87 2.05
CA LEU A 82 -5.09 13.47 1.43
C LEU A 82 -4.29 12.55 2.37
N VAL A 83 -4.34 12.81 3.68
CA VAL A 83 -3.74 11.95 4.70
C VAL A 83 -4.37 10.56 4.66
N GLU A 84 -5.70 10.48 4.62
CA GLU A 84 -6.40 9.20 4.55
C GLU A 84 -6.14 8.47 3.22
N LEU A 85 -6.06 9.19 2.10
CA LEU A 85 -5.72 8.60 0.81
C LEU A 85 -4.29 8.05 0.78
N ARG A 86 -3.32 8.75 1.40
CA ARG A 86 -1.95 8.27 1.58
C ARG A 86 -1.93 6.96 2.38
N LYS A 87 -2.64 6.88 3.51
CA LYS A 87 -2.73 5.63 4.31
C LYS A 87 -3.28 4.48 3.50
N ARG A 88 -4.32 4.71 2.70
CA ARG A 88 -4.90 3.65 1.85
C ARG A 88 -3.90 3.14 0.81
N VAL A 89 -3.20 4.02 0.11
CA VAL A 89 -2.30 3.59 -0.96
C VAL A 89 -0.97 3.09 -0.43
N VAL A 90 -0.31 3.88 0.41
CA VAL A 90 1.04 3.59 0.92
C VAL A 90 0.99 2.48 1.97
N THR A 91 0.13 2.63 2.98
CA THR A 91 0.10 1.67 4.08
C THR A 91 -0.73 0.45 3.78
N ALA A 92 -1.85 0.54 3.07
CA ALA A 92 -2.64 -0.64 2.77
C ALA A 92 -2.21 -1.34 1.49
N LEU A 93 -2.35 -0.68 0.33
CA LEU A 93 -2.11 -1.32 -0.97
C LEU A 93 -0.64 -1.67 -1.18
N ALA A 94 0.28 -0.72 -1.02
CA ALA A 94 1.70 -0.96 -1.31
C ALA A 94 2.31 -1.96 -0.30
N TYR A 95 1.99 -1.82 0.99
CA TYR A 95 2.46 -2.74 2.02
C TYR A 95 1.96 -4.17 1.79
N GLU A 96 0.69 -4.36 1.42
CA GLU A 96 0.20 -5.70 1.07
C GLU A 96 0.88 -6.25 -0.18
N ARG A 97 0.85 -5.49 -1.28
CA ARG A 97 1.40 -5.95 -2.57
C ARG A 97 2.86 -6.36 -2.44
N ASP A 98 3.63 -5.63 -1.64
CA ASP A 98 5.01 -5.99 -1.32
C ASP A 98 5.13 -7.39 -0.68
N LYS A 99 4.29 -7.72 0.31
CA LYS A 99 4.37 -9.02 1.01
C LYS A 99 3.82 -10.15 0.15
N GLU A 100 2.78 -9.88 -0.63
CA GLU A 100 2.24 -10.84 -1.58
C GLU A 100 3.28 -11.21 -2.64
N LEU A 101 3.89 -10.20 -3.28
CA LEU A 101 4.95 -10.43 -4.25
C LEU A 101 6.15 -11.14 -3.62
N ALA A 102 6.60 -10.67 -2.45
CA ALA A 102 7.73 -11.26 -1.72
C ALA A 102 7.50 -12.75 -1.42
N ALA A 103 6.29 -13.11 -0.97
CA ALA A 103 5.91 -14.48 -0.72
C ALA A 103 5.83 -15.33 -1.98
N PHE A 104 5.31 -14.77 -3.07
CA PHE A 104 5.20 -15.47 -4.35
C PHE A 104 6.59 -15.77 -4.95
N VAL A 105 7.50 -14.79 -4.97
CA VAL A 105 8.83 -14.94 -5.61
C VAL A 105 9.91 -15.46 -4.66
N GLY A 106 9.60 -15.67 -3.38
CA GLY A 106 10.54 -16.16 -2.36
C GLY A 106 11.66 -15.18 -2.03
N ARG A 107 11.38 -13.86 -2.01
CA ARG A 107 12.37 -12.80 -1.73
C ARG A 107 12.01 -12.02 -0.46
N PRO A 108 12.98 -11.37 0.21
CA PRO A 108 12.68 -10.47 1.32
C PRO A 108 11.82 -9.29 0.86
N PRO A 109 10.79 -8.89 1.65
CA PRO A 109 9.95 -7.73 1.32
C PRO A 109 10.73 -6.41 1.34
N HIS A 110 10.34 -5.45 0.51
CA HIS A 110 10.94 -4.13 0.46
C HIS A 110 10.52 -3.25 1.65
N LEU A 111 9.23 -3.29 2.01
CA LEU A 111 8.63 -2.37 3.00
C LEU A 111 8.59 -3.01 4.40
N SER A 112 9.75 -3.28 5.02
CA SER A 112 9.74 -3.95 6.32
C SER A 112 9.17 -3.07 7.45
N ARG A 113 8.32 -3.64 8.31
CA ARG A 113 7.79 -2.98 9.52
C ARG A 113 8.84 -2.48 10.50
N ARG A 114 10.08 -2.98 10.40
CA ARG A 114 11.20 -2.52 11.21
C ARG A 114 11.65 -1.10 10.83
N HIS A 115 11.36 -0.68 9.60
CA HIS A 115 11.82 0.61 9.04
C HIS A 115 10.67 1.46 8.48
N TYR A 116 9.48 0.88 8.30
CA TYR A 116 8.30 1.53 7.77
C TYR A 116 7.16 1.50 8.80
N ALA A 117 6.64 2.67 9.13
CA ALA A 117 5.44 2.83 9.91
C ALA A 117 4.21 2.32 9.15
N VAL A 118 3.28 1.70 9.88
CA VAL A 118 2.06 1.11 9.33
C VAL A 118 0.85 1.81 9.93
N ASP A 119 0.53 2.99 9.38
CA ASP A 119 -0.65 3.78 9.74
C ASP A 119 -1.93 3.28 9.04
N LEU A 120 -2.80 2.62 9.79
CA LEU A 120 -4.06 2.10 9.24
C LEU A 120 -4.99 3.24 8.79
N PRO A 121 -5.64 3.12 7.61
CA PRO A 121 -6.65 4.08 7.19
C PRO A 121 -7.90 3.97 8.06
N LEU A 122 -8.61 5.09 8.27
CA LEU A 122 -9.90 5.10 8.96
C LEU A 122 -10.94 4.33 8.16
N ASP A 123 -11.79 3.58 8.85
CA ASP A 123 -12.84 2.77 8.24
C ASP A 123 -14.05 3.61 7.79
N LEU A 124 -13.80 4.49 6.83
CA LEU A 124 -14.77 5.44 6.28
C LEU A 124 -14.89 5.27 4.76
N PRO A 125 -16.08 5.41 4.17
CA PRO A 125 -16.22 5.36 2.72
C PRO A 125 -15.57 6.58 2.04
N ASP A 126 -15.15 6.40 0.79
CA ASP A 126 -14.45 7.42 0.00
C ASP A 126 -15.24 8.73 -0.08
N SER A 127 -16.57 8.63 -0.21
CA SER A 127 -17.47 9.78 -0.28
C SER A 127 -17.42 10.67 0.96
N ILE A 128 -17.16 10.11 2.14
CA ILE A 128 -17.00 10.86 3.39
C ILE A 128 -15.60 11.45 3.48
N VAL A 129 -14.57 10.69 3.09
CA VAL A 129 -13.18 11.16 3.13
C VAL A 129 -12.94 12.32 2.18
N THR A 130 -13.48 12.27 0.96
CA THR A 130 -13.37 13.36 -0.04
C THR A 130 -14.45 14.43 0.11
N GLY A 131 -15.33 14.29 1.11
CA GLY A 131 -16.43 15.21 1.37
C GLY A 131 -16.00 16.46 2.15
N PRO A 132 -16.97 17.27 2.61
CA PRO A 132 -16.72 18.39 3.51
C PRO A 132 -16.03 17.94 4.80
N VAL A 133 -15.09 18.75 5.29
CA VAL A 133 -14.28 18.43 6.48
C VAL A 133 -15.16 18.18 7.71
N GLU A 134 -16.27 18.89 7.83
CA GLU A 134 -17.21 18.74 8.95
C GLU A 134 -17.85 17.34 8.95
N GLN A 135 -18.15 16.79 7.78
CA GLN A 135 -18.71 15.43 7.66
C GLN A 135 -17.66 14.38 8.00
N LEU A 136 -16.41 14.60 7.58
CA LEU A 136 -15.29 13.73 7.91
C LEU A 136 -15.04 13.69 9.42
N GLU A 137 -14.96 14.84 10.09
CA GLU A 137 -14.74 14.90 11.54
C GLU A 137 -15.92 14.31 12.33
N ALA A 138 -17.15 14.57 11.90
CA ALA A 138 -18.34 13.97 12.51
C ALA A 138 -18.38 12.44 12.35
N ALA A 139 -17.93 11.92 11.21
CA ALA A 139 -17.83 10.48 10.98
C ALA A 139 -16.68 9.87 11.78
N ARG A 140 -15.53 10.55 11.85
CA ARG A 140 -14.37 10.14 12.63
C ARG A 140 -14.70 10.00 14.11
N ALA A 141 -15.52 10.89 14.67
CA ALA A 141 -15.95 10.84 16.07
C ALA A 141 -16.85 9.63 16.41
N LYS A 142 -17.37 8.91 15.40
CA LYS A 142 -18.19 7.70 15.60
C LYS A 142 -17.38 6.40 15.51
N LEU A 143 -16.11 6.47 15.11
CA LEU A 143 -15.24 5.30 15.01
C LEU A 143 -14.81 4.85 16.41
N ASP A 144 -14.45 3.58 16.53
CA ASP A 144 -13.85 3.05 17.76
C ASP A 144 -12.41 3.57 17.96
N ASP A 145 -11.81 3.22 19.11
CA ASP A 145 -10.43 3.61 19.47
C ASP A 145 -9.37 3.15 18.45
N ASN A 146 -9.69 2.14 17.64
CA ASN A 146 -8.81 1.61 16.60
C ASN A 146 -9.13 2.17 15.21
N GLY A 147 -10.17 3.01 15.06
CA GLY A 147 -10.61 3.59 13.80
C GLY A 147 -11.52 2.69 12.94
N TRP A 148 -12.16 1.69 13.52
CA TRP A 148 -13.19 0.86 12.85
C TRP A 148 -14.57 1.50 12.92
N SER A 149 -15.38 1.25 11.88
CA SER A 149 -16.78 1.61 11.90
C SER A 149 -17.58 0.58 12.72
N GLY A 150 -18.50 1.08 13.56
CA GLY A 150 -19.49 0.25 14.23
C GLY A 150 -20.72 -0.05 13.36
N ASP A 151 -20.76 0.42 12.12
CA ASP A 151 -21.88 0.20 11.21
C ASP A 151 -21.96 -1.26 10.74
N VAL A 152 -23.18 -1.71 10.44
CA VAL A 152 -23.43 -3.06 9.90
C VAL A 152 -22.86 -3.21 8.48
N MET A 153 -22.76 -2.12 7.73
CA MET A 153 -22.26 -2.12 6.36
C MET A 153 -20.73 -2.11 6.34
N VAL A 154 -20.13 -3.14 5.73
CA VAL A 154 -18.68 -3.25 5.60
C VAL A 154 -18.20 -2.35 4.47
N ASN A 155 -17.35 -1.38 4.78
CA ASN A 155 -16.73 -0.50 3.78
C ASN A 155 -15.63 -1.25 3.03
N PRO A 156 -15.33 -0.88 1.77
CA PRO A 156 -14.14 -1.39 1.07
C PRO A 156 -12.84 -1.19 1.87
N VAL A 157 -12.78 -0.14 2.69
CA VAL A 157 -11.63 0.17 3.54
C VAL A 157 -11.50 -0.78 4.74
N SER A 158 -12.61 -1.33 5.23
CA SER A 158 -12.57 -2.39 6.25
C SER A 158 -11.74 -3.57 5.74
N ARG A 159 -11.92 -3.95 4.47
CA ARG A 159 -11.10 -4.98 3.81
C ARG A 159 -9.62 -4.57 3.73
N LEU A 160 -9.31 -3.31 3.40
CA LEU A 160 -7.93 -2.82 3.36
C LEU A 160 -7.26 -2.93 4.74
N ARG A 161 -7.96 -2.57 5.81
CA ARG A 161 -7.46 -2.68 7.19
C ARG A 161 -7.15 -4.14 7.56
N VAL A 162 -8.08 -5.07 7.28
CA VAL A 162 -7.85 -6.52 7.51
C VAL A 162 -6.64 -7.01 6.72
N ILE A 163 -6.50 -6.58 5.47
CA ILE A 163 -5.39 -6.97 4.61
C ILE A 163 -4.04 -6.48 5.14
N VAL A 164 -3.98 -5.30 5.74
CA VAL A 164 -2.77 -4.83 6.41
C VAL A 164 -2.39 -5.77 7.55
N PHE A 165 -3.33 -6.12 8.43
CA PHE A 165 -3.08 -7.09 9.51
C PHE A 165 -2.62 -8.45 8.98
N LEU A 166 -3.22 -8.95 7.89
CA LEU A 166 -2.76 -10.20 7.27
C LEU A 166 -1.36 -10.06 6.69
N SER A 167 -1.03 -8.91 6.11
CA SER A 167 0.28 -8.62 5.53
C SER A 167 1.37 -8.52 6.61
N MET A 168 1.01 -8.03 7.80
CA MET A 168 1.86 -8.09 8.98
C MET A 168 2.23 -9.54 9.32
N VAL A 169 1.24 -10.41 9.46
CA VAL A 169 1.47 -11.84 9.73
C VAL A 169 2.29 -12.48 8.60
N ARG A 170 2.00 -12.15 7.34
CA ARG A 170 2.76 -12.63 6.19
C ARG A 170 4.23 -12.21 6.25
N GLU A 171 4.53 -10.98 6.70
CA GLU A 171 5.91 -10.53 6.90
C GLU A 171 6.63 -11.37 7.96
N GLU A 172 5.98 -11.70 9.08
CA GLU A 172 6.57 -12.57 10.11
C GLU A 172 6.88 -13.96 9.56
N VAL A 173 5.95 -14.56 8.82
CA VAL A 173 6.16 -15.85 8.15
C VAL A 173 7.33 -15.77 7.17
N LEU A 174 7.44 -14.69 6.40
CA LEU A 174 8.55 -14.48 5.46
C LEU A 174 9.90 -14.34 6.18
N VAL A 175 9.94 -13.61 7.29
CA VAL A 175 11.15 -13.48 8.12
C VAL A 175 11.59 -14.84 8.64
N LEU A 176 10.67 -15.67 9.12
CA LEU A 176 10.98 -17.01 9.60
C LEU A 176 11.40 -17.96 8.47
N SER A 177 10.80 -17.83 7.29
CA SER A 177 11.02 -18.74 6.15
C SER A 177 12.30 -18.41 5.35
N LEU A 178 12.59 -17.13 5.17
CA LEU A 178 13.71 -16.63 4.35
C LEU A 178 14.90 -16.13 5.18
N GLY A 179 14.71 -15.93 6.49
CA GLY A 179 15.76 -15.47 7.39
C GLY A 179 16.91 -16.47 7.51
N PRO A 180 18.11 -16.01 7.93
CA PRO A 180 19.21 -16.91 8.27
C PRO A 180 18.74 -17.97 9.28
N ARG A 181 19.12 -19.23 9.07
CA ARG A 181 18.80 -20.31 10.00
C ARG A 181 19.49 -20.05 11.34
N MET A 182 18.77 -19.45 12.26
CA MET A 182 19.19 -19.28 13.65
C MET A 182 18.93 -20.60 14.40
N PRO A 183 19.78 -21.00 15.36
CA PRO A 183 19.67 -22.30 16.02
C PRO A 183 18.37 -22.56 16.81
N ASN A 184 17.45 -21.59 16.93
CA ASN A 184 16.24 -21.69 17.76
C ASN A 184 14.99 -21.05 17.12
N THR A 185 14.66 -21.43 15.87
CA THR A 185 13.45 -20.96 15.16
C THR A 185 12.14 -21.17 15.93
N ALA A 186 12.06 -22.18 16.80
CA ALA A 186 10.87 -22.46 17.61
C ALA A 186 10.57 -21.43 18.72
N GLN A 187 11.56 -20.65 19.16
CA GLN A 187 11.35 -19.62 20.20
C GLN A 187 10.80 -18.29 19.64
N GLN A 188 10.93 -18.04 18.33
CA GLN A 188 10.44 -16.82 17.68
C GLN A 188 9.00 -16.92 17.16
N ALA A 189 8.42 -18.13 17.11
CA ALA A 189 7.06 -18.38 16.65
C ALA A 189 6.02 -18.33 17.80
N ARG A 190 6.39 -17.84 18.98
CA ARG A 190 5.54 -17.66 20.17
C ARG A 190 5.41 -16.18 20.48
#